data_AF-K1Z0U1-F1
#
_entry.id   AF-K1Z0U1-F1
#
_cell.length_a   1.000
_cell.length_b   1.000
_cell.length_c   1.000
_cell.angle_alpha   90.00
_cell.angle_beta   90.00
_cell.angle_gamma   90.00
#
_symmetry.space_group_name_H-M   'P 1'
#
loop_
_entity.id
_entity.type
_entity.pdbx_description
1 polymer ?
#
loop_
_entity_poly.entity_id
_entity_poly.type
_entity_poly.pdbx_seq_one_letter_code
_entity_poly.pdbx_strand_id
1 'polypeptide(L)'
;MFRKHQWQFSFIWLLITLSIFVSTTSPVSGDTPLVGQCYDAKGNLIKCPGTGQDGDTMAGLAWPEPRFVDNRDGTVTDKLTNLMWLRDAGCITKSSWQGSVDTVKEFIGNPDKFECVEYSADYDDWTVPTILELESFFNAEVPNLAEWLNNSGFINARESFYWSNTLYANPYNAWVFSLQSGEVLYLSKLQYHNVWPVRAVPGEGVKVPAVETVSPAGSDVVPQRGIARPSPRFTDNGDGTVTDNLTRLMWLKSPNFFAGTDWETALQMIKTFNTVPMAPEAKKGAAAPPYNDWRLPNRNELASIISRLHDFPALPDGQPFTGLQSSYYWTSTTLPGDSVMAWSAHQEYGDMTFHAKDSTQGVWPVRSLKDGDGPLWKTAFWKAGLANTYMRLVREGAGEEVEPLTFTDSGDGTITNNLTGQVWLKDAGCFGKVRWDMVDKAFLRFNHKPRKFNCAEYTGDYDDWTLPSQDDLLGMIKRQQETEPLVWLEERGFKNIQPMYYWSSTESKVNLYFA
;
A
#
# COMPACT_ATOMS: atom_id res chain seq x y z
N MET A 1 -29.21 -32.09 79.51
CA MET A 1 -30.13 -30.95 79.35
C MET A 1 -30.06 -30.50 77.89
N PHE A 2 -31.22 -30.31 77.26
CA PHE A 2 -31.48 -29.68 75.96
C PHE A 2 -30.99 -30.31 74.64
N ARG A 3 -31.97 -30.94 73.97
CA ARG A 3 -32.07 -31.16 72.52
C ARG A 3 -32.72 -29.93 71.84
N LYS A 4 -32.46 -29.85 70.53
CA LYS A 4 -33.18 -29.16 69.43
C LYS A 4 -32.63 -27.77 69.05
N HIS A 5 -32.12 -27.68 67.82
CA HIS A 5 -32.57 -26.67 66.85
C HIS A 5 -32.52 -27.25 65.43
N GLN A 6 -33.70 -27.30 64.80
CA GLN A 6 -33.87 -27.32 63.35
C GLN A 6 -34.02 -25.86 62.90
N TRP A 7 -33.44 -25.49 61.77
CA TRP A 7 -33.89 -24.33 60.98
C TRP A 7 -33.84 -24.68 59.49
N GLN A 8 -34.91 -24.27 58.82
CA GLN A 8 -35.28 -24.57 57.44
C GLN A 8 -34.54 -23.67 56.45
N PHE A 9 -34.23 -24.18 55.25
CA PHE A 9 -33.75 -23.39 54.12
C PHE A 9 -34.94 -22.99 53.22
N SER A 10 -35.14 -21.69 53.03
CA SER A 10 -36.06 -21.12 52.04
C SER A 10 -35.35 -21.00 50.68
N PHE A 11 -35.95 -21.56 49.64
CA PHE A 11 -35.54 -21.39 48.24
C PHE A 11 -36.17 -20.11 47.66
N ILE A 12 -35.32 -19.20 47.17
CA ILE A 12 -35.72 -18.03 46.38
C ILE A 12 -35.57 -18.40 44.89
N TRP A 13 -36.67 -18.37 44.15
CA TRP A 13 -36.70 -18.54 42.69
C TRP A 13 -36.42 -17.19 42.02
N LEU A 14 -35.32 -17.09 41.26
CA LEU A 14 -35.02 -15.96 40.40
C LEU A 14 -35.49 -16.29 38.96
N LEU A 15 -36.56 -15.64 38.52
CA LEU A 15 -37.05 -15.70 37.13
C LEU A 15 -36.20 -14.77 36.26
N ILE A 16 -35.40 -15.35 35.35
CA ILE A 16 -34.72 -14.62 34.27
C ILE A 16 -35.59 -14.76 33.01
N THR A 17 -36.21 -13.67 32.57
CA THR A 17 -36.91 -13.59 31.30
C THR A 17 -35.91 -13.40 30.16
N LEU A 18 -35.80 -14.39 29.28
CA LEU A 18 -35.00 -14.36 28.07
C LEU A 18 -35.77 -13.58 26.97
N SER A 19 -35.39 -12.34 26.71
CA SER A 19 -35.88 -11.57 25.56
C SER A 19 -35.15 -12.04 24.29
N ILE A 20 -35.88 -12.72 23.40
CA ILE A 20 -35.39 -13.11 22.07
C ILE A 20 -35.44 -11.87 21.17
N PHE A 21 -34.27 -11.29 20.86
CA PHE A 21 -34.12 -10.38 19.73
C PHE A 21 -33.95 -11.22 18.46
N VAL A 22 -34.96 -11.21 17.58
CA VAL A 22 -34.81 -11.71 16.21
C VAL A 22 -34.20 -10.57 15.39
N SER A 23 -32.88 -10.60 15.22
CA SER A 23 -32.19 -9.78 14.22
C SER A 23 -32.39 -10.42 12.84
N THR A 24 -33.19 -9.80 11.98
CA THR A 24 -33.27 -10.17 10.56
C THR A 24 -32.01 -9.66 9.85
N THR A 25 -30.98 -10.50 9.77
CA THR A 25 -29.87 -10.27 8.83
C THR A 25 -30.37 -10.57 7.43
N SER A 26 -30.42 -9.54 6.57
CA SER A 26 -30.56 -9.76 5.14
C SER A 26 -29.26 -10.37 4.61
N PRO A 27 -29.29 -11.41 3.77
CA PRO A 27 -28.09 -11.92 3.13
C PRO A 27 -27.67 -10.92 2.05
N VAL A 28 -26.51 -10.29 2.21
CA VAL A 28 -25.82 -9.66 1.08
C VAL A 28 -25.09 -10.79 0.36
N SER A 29 -25.73 -11.36 -0.66
CA SER A 29 -25.06 -12.22 -1.64
C SER A 29 -24.61 -11.37 -2.82
N GLY A 30 -23.33 -11.42 -3.15
CA GLY A 30 -22.76 -10.71 -4.29
C GLY A 30 -21.23 -10.69 -4.25
N ASP A 31 -20.61 -11.80 -4.66
CA ASP A 31 -19.17 -12.00 -4.84
C ASP A 31 -18.49 -10.92 -5.72
N THR A 32 -17.27 -10.53 -5.33
CA THR A 32 -16.11 -10.16 -6.19
C THR A 32 -14.88 -9.90 -5.28
N PRO A 33 -13.67 -10.40 -5.60
CA PRO A 33 -12.50 -10.35 -4.72
C PRO A 33 -11.89 -8.94 -4.65
N LEU A 34 -11.41 -8.53 -3.46
CA LEU A 34 -10.92 -7.18 -3.15
C LEU A 34 -9.61 -6.85 -3.89
N VAL A 35 -9.70 -5.88 -4.81
CA VAL A 35 -8.62 -5.23 -5.55
C VAL A 35 -8.66 -3.77 -5.12
N GLY A 36 -7.70 -3.32 -4.29
CA GLY A 36 -7.81 -2.03 -3.60
C GLY A 36 -9.00 -1.96 -2.64
N GLN A 37 -8.88 -1.31 -1.49
CA GLN A 37 -10.06 -1.08 -0.64
C GLN A 37 -10.63 0.31 -0.92
N CYS A 38 -11.92 0.34 -1.24
CA CYS A 38 -12.66 1.58 -1.47
C CYS A 38 -13.79 1.69 -0.45
N TYR A 39 -14.07 2.92 -0.02
CA TYR A 39 -15.03 3.19 1.04
C TYR A 39 -15.94 4.35 0.70
N ASP A 40 -17.19 4.30 1.16
CA ASP A 40 -18.09 5.45 1.13
C ASP A 40 -17.69 6.52 2.17
N ALA A 41 -18.41 7.64 2.22
CA ALA A 41 -18.19 8.72 3.20
C ALA A 41 -18.42 8.30 4.66
N LYS A 42 -19.14 7.20 4.90
CA LYS A 42 -19.40 6.62 6.23
C LYS A 42 -18.39 5.54 6.61
N GLY A 43 -17.38 5.31 5.77
CA GLY A 43 -16.34 4.31 6.01
C GLY A 43 -16.77 2.87 5.72
N ASN A 44 -17.93 2.64 5.09
CA ASN A 44 -18.32 1.31 4.67
C ASN A 44 -17.55 0.90 3.42
N LEU A 45 -17.13 -0.36 3.37
CA LEU A 45 -16.49 -0.94 2.20
C LEU A 45 -17.47 -0.94 1.01
N ILE A 46 -17.00 -0.48 -0.15
CA ILE A 46 -17.74 -0.46 -1.41
C ILE A 46 -16.92 -1.08 -2.54
N LYS A 47 -17.57 -1.40 -3.66
CA LYS A 47 -16.87 -1.83 -4.88
C LYS A 47 -16.03 -0.69 -5.42
N CYS A 48 -14.77 -0.96 -5.74
CA CYS A 48 -13.84 0.03 -6.27
C CYS A 48 -14.13 0.54 -7.70
N PRO A 49 -14.53 -0.30 -8.69
CA PRO A 49 -14.60 0.12 -10.08
C PRO A 49 -15.38 1.41 -10.30
N GLY A 50 -14.71 2.41 -10.86
CA GLY A 50 -15.30 3.70 -11.20
C GLY A 50 -15.56 4.62 -10.00
N THR A 51 -15.01 4.31 -8.82
CA THR A 51 -15.06 5.21 -7.65
C THR A 51 -14.07 6.37 -7.77
N GLY A 52 -12.98 6.22 -8.52
CA GLY A 52 -11.88 7.18 -8.59
C GLY A 52 -10.98 7.21 -7.36
N GLN A 53 -11.19 6.27 -6.43
CA GLN A 53 -10.37 6.13 -5.22
C GLN A 53 -9.02 5.49 -5.53
N ASP A 54 -8.09 5.57 -4.59
CA ASP A 54 -6.77 4.94 -4.73
C ASP A 54 -6.89 3.41 -4.92
N GLY A 55 -7.87 2.77 -4.29
CA GLY A 55 -8.16 1.35 -4.51
C GLY A 55 -8.70 1.00 -5.91
N ASP A 56 -9.34 1.95 -6.60
CA ASP A 56 -9.82 1.79 -7.98
C ASP A 56 -8.68 2.00 -8.98
N THR A 57 -7.91 3.06 -8.77
CA THR A 57 -6.83 3.47 -9.69
C THR A 57 -5.56 2.65 -9.52
N MET A 58 -5.24 2.24 -8.29
CA MET A 58 -4.02 1.54 -7.88
C MET A 58 -2.76 2.08 -8.57
N ALA A 59 -2.64 3.40 -8.66
CA ALA A 59 -1.58 4.06 -9.40
C ALA A 59 -0.19 3.80 -8.78
N GLY A 60 0.84 3.71 -9.62
CA GLY A 60 2.22 3.45 -9.23
C GLY A 60 2.72 2.03 -9.42
N LEU A 61 4.03 1.86 -9.21
CA LEU A 61 4.75 0.59 -9.35
C LEU A 61 4.43 -0.36 -8.20
N ALA A 62 4.27 -1.65 -8.52
CA ALA A 62 4.08 -2.70 -7.53
C ALA A 62 5.31 -2.82 -6.61
N TRP A 63 5.08 -3.26 -5.37
CA TRP A 63 6.18 -3.52 -4.44
C TRP A 63 6.86 -4.84 -4.78
N PRO A 64 8.17 -4.96 -4.54
CA PRO A 64 8.87 -6.23 -4.67
C PRO A 64 8.43 -7.21 -3.58
N GLU A 65 8.45 -8.51 -3.89
CA GLU A 65 8.15 -9.58 -2.94
C GLU A 65 9.30 -10.59 -2.87
N PRO A 66 9.88 -10.85 -1.67
CA PRO A 66 9.62 -10.14 -0.42
C PRO A 66 10.18 -8.71 -0.45
N ARG A 67 9.47 -7.76 0.16
CA ARG A 67 9.95 -6.37 0.29
C ARG A 67 11.12 -6.26 1.26
N PHE A 68 10.97 -6.83 2.45
CA PHE A 68 11.97 -6.77 3.51
C PHE A 68 12.72 -8.09 3.60
N VAL A 69 14.04 -8.02 3.58
CA VAL A 69 14.93 -9.19 3.64
C VAL A 69 15.82 -9.06 4.88
N ASP A 70 15.65 -9.98 5.83
CA ASP A 70 16.53 -10.12 6.99
C ASP A 70 17.92 -10.62 6.55
N ASN A 71 18.95 -9.83 6.83
CA ASN A 71 20.33 -10.15 6.48
C ASN A 71 21.01 -11.08 7.51
N ARG A 72 20.32 -11.41 8.61
CA ARG A 72 20.79 -12.27 9.72
C ARG A 72 22.02 -11.74 10.45
N ASP A 73 22.22 -10.44 10.41
CA ASP A 73 23.30 -9.70 11.08
C ASP A 73 22.76 -8.55 11.96
N GLY A 74 21.45 -8.56 12.24
CA GLY A 74 20.73 -7.50 12.93
C GLY A 74 20.30 -6.34 12.01
N THR A 75 20.36 -6.51 10.70
CA THR A 75 19.87 -5.54 9.71
C THR A 75 18.81 -6.14 8.77
N VAL A 76 17.98 -5.26 8.19
CA VAL A 76 16.95 -5.62 7.21
C VAL A 76 17.11 -4.75 5.96
N THR A 77 17.16 -5.37 4.80
CA THR A 77 17.20 -4.70 3.49
C THR A 77 15.79 -4.49 2.97
N ASP A 78 15.42 -3.24 2.64
CA ASP A 78 14.18 -2.90 1.93
C ASP A 78 14.43 -2.88 0.41
N LYS A 79 13.90 -3.88 -0.31
CA LYS A 79 14.03 -4.02 -1.76
C LYS A 79 13.26 -2.96 -2.56
N LEU A 80 12.28 -2.30 -1.94
CA LEU A 80 11.56 -1.21 -2.60
C LEU A 80 12.46 0.02 -2.77
N THR A 81 13.23 0.34 -1.73
CA THR A 81 14.04 1.58 -1.65
C THR A 81 15.53 1.36 -1.88
N ASN A 82 16.00 0.11 -1.75
CA ASN A 82 17.41 -0.28 -1.65
C ASN A 82 18.12 0.36 -0.44
N LEU A 83 17.37 0.56 0.65
CA LEU A 83 17.90 0.99 1.94
C LEU A 83 18.09 -0.22 2.85
N MET A 84 18.99 -0.09 3.82
CA MET A 84 19.17 -1.05 4.89
C MET A 84 18.93 -0.36 6.23
N TRP A 85 18.14 -1.01 7.07
CA TRP A 85 17.67 -0.50 8.34
C TRP A 85 18.18 -1.40 9.46
N LEU A 86 18.37 -0.85 10.66
CA LEU A 86 18.52 -1.70 11.84
C LEU A 86 17.25 -2.55 12.01
N ARG A 87 17.41 -3.85 12.27
CA ARG A 87 16.27 -4.75 12.50
C ARG A 87 15.52 -4.37 13.77
N ASP A 88 16.26 -3.97 14.80
CA ASP A 88 15.73 -3.51 16.08
C ASP A 88 15.50 -1.99 16.08
N ALA A 89 14.26 -1.58 15.86
CA ALA A 89 13.83 -0.18 15.88
C ALA A 89 13.90 0.46 17.28
N GLY A 90 14.08 -0.36 18.32
CA GLY A 90 14.20 0.05 19.71
C GLY A 90 15.65 0.15 20.18
N CYS A 91 16.64 -0.22 19.35
CA CYS A 91 18.04 -0.23 19.76
C CYS A 91 18.53 1.16 20.19
N ILE A 92 18.16 2.20 19.44
CA ILE A 92 18.49 3.58 19.79
C ILE A 92 17.36 4.17 20.64
N THR A 93 17.72 4.61 21.84
CA THR A 93 16.75 5.20 22.77
C THR A 93 16.21 6.55 22.27
N LYS A 94 14.99 6.89 22.71
CA LYS A 94 14.34 8.15 22.37
C LYS A 94 15.21 9.33 22.81
N SER A 95 15.32 10.33 21.96
CA SER A 95 16.15 11.52 22.20
C SER A 95 15.56 12.77 21.56
N SER A 96 16.12 13.93 21.92
CA SER A 96 15.87 15.18 21.18
C SER A 96 16.35 15.04 19.74
N TRP A 97 15.94 15.95 18.86
CA TRP A 97 16.36 15.87 17.46
C TRP A 97 17.89 15.92 17.32
N GLN A 98 18.55 16.85 18.02
CA GLN A 98 20.03 16.91 18.01
C GLN A 98 20.64 15.67 18.67
N GLY A 99 20.03 15.20 19.76
CA GLY A 99 20.42 13.95 20.40
C GLY A 99 20.36 12.75 19.44
N SER A 100 19.38 12.69 18.53
CA SER A 100 19.28 11.60 17.56
C SER A 100 20.50 11.54 16.63
N VAL A 101 20.97 12.70 16.15
CA VAL A 101 22.15 12.80 15.29
C VAL A 101 23.41 12.39 16.05
N ASP A 102 23.54 12.82 17.30
CA ASP A 102 24.71 12.54 18.12
C ASP A 102 24.75 11.07 18.58
N THR A 103 23.61 10.49 18.94
CA THR A 103 23.51 9.08 19.34
C THR A 103 23.76 8.14 18.16
N VAL A 104 23.34 8.47 16.94
CA VAL A 104 23.70 7.67 15.75
C VAL A 104 25.20 7.72 15.48
N LYS A 105 25.85 8.87 15.67
CA LYS A 105 27.33 8.96 15.58
C LYS A 105 28.01 8.13 16.67
N GLU A 106 27.47 8.11 17.89
CA GLU A 106 27.99 7.27 18.97
C GLU A 106 27.83 5.78 18.65
N PHE A 107 26.70 5.38 18.08
CA PHE A 107 26.44 4.01 17.62
C PHE A 107 27.47 3.54 16.59
N ILE A 108 27.80 4.37 15.60
CA ILE A 108 28.82 4.04 14.60
C ILE A 108 30.18 3.76 15.24
N GLY A 109 30.58 4.59 16.21
CA GLY A 109 31.90 4.45 16.86
C GLY A 109 31.96 3.37 17.94
N ASN A 110 30.82 3.03 18.57
CA ASN A 110 30.75 2.14 19.73
C ASN A 110 29.41 1.35 19.75
N PRO A 111 29.16 0.46 18.77
CA PRO A 111 27.89 -0.27 18.68
C PRO A 111 27.61 -1.13 19.92
N ASP A 112 28.65 -1.67 20.57
CA ASP A 112 28.55 -2.50 21.78
C ASP A 112 27.94 -1.78 23.01
N LYS A 113 27.87 -0.44 23.01
CA LYS A 113 27.18 0.32 24.06
C LYS A 113 25.66 0.21 23.98
N PHE A 114 25.14 -0.21 22.85
CA PHE A 114 23.72 -0.27 22.57
C PHE A 114 23.25 -1.72 22.65
N GLU A 115 22.14 -1.95 23.34
CA GLU A 115 21.53 -3.27 23.47
C GLU A 115 20.70 -3.62 22.23
N CYS A 116 21.30 -3.55 21.03
CA CYS A 116 20.66 -3.99 19.80
C CYS A 116 20.49 -5.52 19.80
N VAL A 117 19.28 -6.01 19.58
CA VAL A 117 19.05 -7.45 19.46
C VAL A 117 19.72 -8.01 18.20
N GLU A 118 20.57 -9.03 18.39
CA GLU A 118 21.23 -9.81 17.31
C GLU A 118 22.08 -8.97 16.32
N TYR A 119 22.48 -7.76 16.70
CA TYR A 119 23.33 -6.92 15.86
C TYR A 119 24.78 -7.43 15.86
N SER A 120 25.24 -7.79 14.66
CA SER A 120 26.60 -8.28 14.41
C SER A 120 27.21 -7.72 13.13
N ALA A 121 26.50 -6.82 12.45
CA ALA A 121 26.98 -6.16 11.25
C ALA A 121 28.09 -5.14 11.55
N ASP A 122 29.02 -5.00 10.60
CA ASP A 122 30.17 -4.08 10.66
C ASP A 122 30.01 -2.98 9.60
N TYR A 123 29.07 -2.06 9.85
CA TYR A 123 28.80 -0.91 9.00
C TYR A 123 29.02 0.41 9.76
N ASP A 124 29.66 1.38 9.10
CA ASP A 124 30.08 2.66 9.68
C ASP A 124 29.40 3.89 9.04
N ASP A 125 28.46 3.67 8.13
CA ASP A 125 27.77 4.67 7.32
C ASP A 125 26.28 4.84 7.70
N TRP A 126 25.93 4.51 8.96
CA TRP A 126 24.59 4.73 9.50
C TRP A 126 24.22 6.21 9.59
N THR A 127 22.94 6.50 9.41
CA THR A 127 22.43 7.87 9.44
C THR A 127 21.03 7.92 10.06
N VAL A 128 20.65 9.10 10.56
CA VAL A 128 19.25 9.40 10.85
C VAL A 128 18.50 9.53 9.50
N PRO A 129 17.35 8.87 9.32
CA PRO A 129 16.66 8.79 8.03
C PRO A 129 16.10 10.14 7.61
N THR A 130 15.96 10.37 6.32
CA THR A 130 15.15 11.47 5.79
C THR A 130 13.66 11.15 5.95
N ILE A 131 12.80 12.16 5.85
CA ILE A 131 11.37 11.97 5.97
C ILE A 131 10.83 11.13 4.81
N LEU A 132 11.42 11.21 3.62
CA LEU A 132 11.04 10.37 2.48
C LEU A 132 11.45 8.90 2.67
N GLU A 133 12.59 8.65 3.33
CA GLU A 133 13.01 7.29 3.69
C GLU A 133 12.03 6.69 4.71
N LEU A 134 11.64 7.44 5.75
CA LEU A 134 10.62 6.97 6.70
C LEU A 134 9.23 6.81 6.05
N GLU A 135 8.82 7.77 5.23
CA GLU A 135 7.53 7.77 4.53
C GLU A 135 7.41 6.60 3.55
N SER A 136 8.53 6.02 3.10
CA SER A 136 8.53 4.77 2.32
C SER A 136 7.92 3.58 3.07
N PHE A 137 7.87 3.60 4.41
CA PHE A 137 7.19 2.58 5.20
C PHE A 137 5.67 2.71 5.18
N PHE A 138 5.10 3.78 4.64
CA PHE A 138 3.66 3.93 4.54
C PHE A 138 3.03 2.76 3.77
N ASN A 139 1.94 2.23 4.33
CA ASN A 139 1.15 1.16 3.76
C ASN A 139 -0.34 1.45 3.99
N ALA A 140 -1.09 1.74 2.92
CA ALA A 140 -2.51 2.07 3.00
C ALA A 140 -3.44 0.87 3.27
N GLU A 141 -2.92 -0.37 3.38
CA GLU A 141 -3.72 -1.56 3.71
C GLU A 141 -3.76 -1.89 5.21
N VAL A 142 -2.86 -1.31 6.00
CA VAL A 142 -2.70 -1.70 7.40
C VAL A 142 -3.08 -0.55 8.33
N PRO A 143 -3.91 -0.81 9.36
CA PRO A 143 -4.31 0.24 10.30
C PRO A 143 -3.18 0.64 11.26
N ASN A 144 -2.12 -0.17 11.36
CA ASN A 144 -1.00 0.02 12.27
C ASN A 144 0.33 -0.36 11.58
N LEU A 145 1.17 0.64 11.29
CA LEU A 145 2.43 0.43 10.59
C LEU A 145 3.48 -0.25 11.47
N ALA A 146 3.54 0.07 12.77
CA ALA A 146 4.48 -0.54 13.70
C ALA A 146 4.24 -2.05 13.82
N GLU A 147 2.99 -2.46 13.99
CA GLU A 147 2.61 -3.88 14.02
C GLU A 147 2.96 -4.59 12.71
N TRP A 148 2.61 -3.99 11.57
CA TRP A 148 2.94 -4.54 10.26
C TRP A 148 4.45 -4.70 10.04
N LEU A 149 5.27 -3.71 10.40
CA LEU A 149 6.73 -3.78 10.30
C LEU A 149 7.30 -4.88 11.19
N ASN A 150 6.81 -5.01 12.43
CA ASN A 150 7.23 -6.09 13.34
C ASN A 150 6.89 -7.49 12.76
N ASN A 151 5.72 -7.62 12.12
CA ASN A 151 5.33 -8.85 11.42
C ASN A 151 6.09 -9.07 10.11
N SER A 152 6.82 -8.06 9.62
CA SER A 152 7.58 -8.09 8.37
C SER A 152 9.10 -8.27 8.57
N GLY A 153 9.53 -8.65 9.79
CA GLY A 153 10.91 -9.01 10.09
C GLY A 153 11.66 -8.00 10.97
N PHE A 154 11.11 -6.81 11.18
CA PHE A 154 11.61 -5.87 12.18
C PHE A 154 11.20 -6.29 13.60
N ILE A 155 11.83 -5.70 14.60
CA ILE A 155 11.41 -5.85 15.99
C ILE A 155 11.44 -4.50 16.71
N ASN A 156 10.67 -4.40 17.80
CA ASN A 156 10.56 -3.21 18.63
C ASN A 156 10.17 -1.93 17.88
N ALA A 157 9.55 -2.04 16.69
CA ALA A 157 8.87 -0.91 16.08
C ALA A 157 7.67 -0.54 16.96
N ARG A 158 7.51 0.75 17.29
CA ARG A 158 6.51 1.24 18.26
C ARG A 158 5.58 2.23 17.58
N GLU A 159 4.30 2.22 17.95
CA GLU A 159 3.30 3.22 17.55
C GLU A 159 3.66 4.60 18.13
N SER A 160 4.52 5.33 17.44
CA SER A 160 5.09 6.56 17.94
C SER A 160 5.71 7.36 16.80
N PHE A 161 6.21 8.55 17.12
CA PHE A 161 6.93 9.38 16.17
C PHE A 161 8.40 8.95 16.08
N TYR A 162 8.92 8.99 14.87
CA TYR A 162 10.31 8.73 14.53
C TYR A 162 10.92 9.98 13.91
N TRP A 163 12.07 10.40 14.44
CA TRP A 163 12.78 11.56 13.94
C TRP A 163 13.32 11.32 12.55
N SER A 164 13.16 12.33 11.69
CA SER A 164 13.92 12.44 10.45
C SER A 164 15.02 13.51 10.57
N ASN A 165 16.05 13.38 9.73
CA ASN A 165 17.07 14.40 9.51
C ASN A 165 16.72 15.35 8.35
N THR A 166 15.46 15.37 7.91
CA THR A 166 15.00 16.35 6.92
C THR A 166 14.80 17.69 7.60
N LEU A 167 15.41 18.73 7.03
CA LEU A 167 15.25 20.08 7.52
C LEU A 167 13.81 20.56 7.31
N TYR A 168 13.36 21.42 8.21
CA TYR A 168 12.11 22.16 8.09
C TYR A 168 12.45 23.64 7.91
N ALA A 169 11.58 24.39 7.22
CA ALA A 169 11.78 25.82 6.98
C ALA A 169 12.00 26.61 8.29
N ASN A 170 11.28 26.24 9.36
CA ASN A 170 11.55 26.74 10.70
C ASN A 170 12.68 25.91 11.38
N PRO A 171 13.81 26.54 11.77
CA PRO A 171 14.95 25.81 12.32
C PRO A 171 14.71 25.17 13.69
N TYR A 172 13.65 25.56 14.41
CA TYR A 172 13.28 25.01 15.73
C TYR A 172 12.49 23.70 15.65
N ASN A 173 11.98 23.35 14.48
CA ASN A 173 11.20 22.14 14.27
C ASN A 173 11.95 21.17 13.34
N ALA A 174 11.56 19.91 13.39
CA ALA A 174 12.00 18.89 12.46
C ALA A 174 10.85 17.95 12.10
N TRP A 175 10.95 17.33 10.94
CA TRP A 175 9.96 16.38 10.45
C TRP A 175 10.02 15.07 11.22
N VAL A 176 8.84 14.53 11.54
CA VAL A 176 8.62 13.21 12.12
C VAL A 176 7.67 12.38 11.27
N PHE A 177 7.84 11.06 11.32
CA PHE A 177 6.90 10.10 10.77
C PHE A 177 6.23 9.31 11.89
N SER A 178 4.91 9.14 11.83
CA SER A 178 4.15 8.33 12.78
C SER A 178 4.04 6.88 12.31
N LEU A 179 4.56 5.92 13.08
CA LEU A 179 4.31 4.48 12.82
C LEU A 179 2.96 4.00 13.34
N GLN A 180 2.13 4.88 13.91
CA GLN A 180 0.74 4.53 14.19
C GLN A 180 -0.08 4.56 12.90
N SER A 181 -0.08 5.71 12.21
CA SER A 181 -0.98 6.02 11.11
C SER A 181 -0.27 6.32 9.79
N GLY A 182 0.99 6.73 9.81
CA GLY A 182 1.73 7.21 8.64
C GLY A 182 1.69 8.72 8.43
N GLU A 183 1.30 9.49 9.45
CA GLU A 183 1.34 10.96 9.39
C GLU A 183 2.77 11.47 9.26
N VAL A 184 2.92 12.54 8.49
CA VAL A 184 4.16 13.32 8.40
C VAL A 184 3.88 14.70 8.99
N LEU A 185 4.44 14.95 10.16
CA LEU A 185 4.25 16.18 10.93
C LEU A 185 5.60 16.83 11.21
N TYR A 186 5.59 18.08 11.67
CA TYR A 186 6.76 18.74 12.20
C TYR A 186 6.57 19.01 13.69
N LEU A 187 7.60 18.72 14.50
CA LEU A 187 7.58 18.88 15.94
C LEU A 187 8.81 19.63 16.42
N SER A 188 8.72 20.22 17.62
CA SER A 188 9.84 20.94 18.23
C SER A 188 11.02 19.99 18.46
N LYS A 189 12.22 20.43 18.06
CA LYS A 189 13.48 19.68 18.22
C LYS A 189 13.84 19.36 19.67
N LEU A 190 13.17 19.97 20.64
CA LEU A 190 13.35 19.72 22.08
C LEU A 190 12.57 18.50 22.60
N GLN A 191 11.63 17.96 21.82
CA GLN A 191 10.85 16.79 22.20
C GLN A 191 11.63 15.48 22.03
N TYR A 192 11.23 14.44 22.75
CA TYR A 192 11.89 13.13 22.73
C TYR A 192 11.10 12.12 21.89
N HIS A 193 11.64 11.76 20.73
CA HIS A 193 11.02 10.80 19.80
C HIS A 193 12.01 9.69 19.44
N ASN A 194 11.51 8.63 18.79
CA ASN A 194 12.32 7.45 18.45
C ASN A 194 13.29 7.76 17.31
N VAL A 195 14.37 6.98 17.24
CA VAL A 195 15.43 7.13 16.24
C VAL A 195 15.63 5.77 15.59
N TRP A 196 15.55 5.72 14.26
CA TRP A 196 15.71 4.47 13.54
C TRP A 196 16.79 4.61 12.47
N PRO A 197 18.02 4.18 12.73
CA PRO A 197 19.13 4.33 11.80
C PRO A 197 18.89 3.61 10.47
N VAL A 198 19.31 4.27 9.40
CA VAL A 198 19.26 3.78 8.02
C VAL A 198 20.59 4.02 7.31
N ARG A 199 20.90 3.18 6.34
CA ARG A 199 22.05 3.31 5.43
C ARG A 199 21.67 2.93 4.00
N ALA A 200 22.48 3.35 3.03
CA ALA A 200 22.33 2.93 1.64
C ALA A 200 23.01 1.57 1.42
N VAL A 201 22.47 0.73 0.54
CA VAL A 201 23.15 -0.49 0.09
C VAL A 201 24.13 -0.14 -1.04
N PRO A 202 25.46 -0.33 -0.88
CA PRO A 202 26.43 0.00 -1.92
C PRO A 202 26.17 -0.76 -3.22
N GLY A 203 26.27 -0.07 -4.36
CA GLY A 203 26.17 -0.66 -5.70
C GLY A 203 24.76 -0.85 -6.26
N GLU A 204 23.70 -0.74 -5.46
CA GLU A 204 22.31 -0.95 -5.94
C GLU A 204 21.51 0.35 -6.16
N GLY A 205 22.02 1.51 -5.75
CA GLY A 205 21.39 2.83 -5.95
C GLY A 205 20.10 3.03 -5.15
N VAL A 206 19.94 4.18 -4.51
CA VAL A 206 18.74 4.49 -3.70
C VAL A 206 17.58 4.91 -4.60
N LYS A 207 16.41 4.27 -4.44
CA LYS A 207 15.23 4.48 -5.29
C LYS A 207 14.26 5.54 -4.76
N VAL A 208 14.46 6.06 -3.55
CA VAL A 208 13.63 7.18 -3.06
C VAL A 208 13.99 8.48 -3.78
N PRO A 209 13.04 9.40 -4.04
CA PRO A 209 13.35 10.72 -4.60
C PRO A 209 14.38 11.48 -3.74
N ALA A 210 15.35 12.15 -4.36
CA ALA A 210 16.32 12.94 -3.62
C ALA A 210 15.66 14.16 -2.94
N VAL A 211 16.02 14.39 -1.67
CA VAL A 211 15.62 15.56 -0.88
C VAL A 211 16.62 16.70 -1.11
N GLU A 212 16.15 17.95 -1.11
CA GLU A 212 17.05 19.09 -0.94
C GLU A 212 17.58 19.07 0.49
N THR A 213 18.89 18.86 0.63
CA THR A 213 19.59 19.04 1.91
C THR A 213 20.32 20.36 1.86
N VAL A 214 20.01 21.27 2.78
CA VAL A 214 20.90 22.41 3.06
C VAL A 214 21.93 21.88 4.05
N SER A 215 23.21 21.96 3.73
CA SER A 215 24.26 21.65 4.69
C SER A 215 24.09 22.57 5.91
N PRO A 216 23.98 22.06 7.14
CA PRO A 216 24.22 22.88 8.31
C PRO A 216 25.62 23.49 8.14
N ALA A 217 25.74 24.81 8.28
CA ALA A 217 27.04 25.47 8.25
C ALA A 217 27.94 24.81 9.31
N GLY A 218 28.90 23.98 8.86
CA GLY A 218 29.89 23.33 9.73
C GLY A 218 29.87 21.80 9.82
N SER A 219 29.08 21.06 9.03
CA SER A 219 29.23 19.60 8.93
C SER A 219 29.45 19.16 7.49
N ASP A 220 30.46 18.34 7.29
CA ASP A 220 30.82 17.69 6.03
C ASP A 220 29.58 17.15 5.30
N VAL A 221 29.60 17.35 3.98
CA VAL A 221 28.57 17.03 2.98
C VAL A 221 27.79 15.76 3.33
N VAL A 222 26.52 15.86 3.72
CA VAL A 222 25.59 14.73 3.60
C VAL A 222 25.30 14.57 2.10
N PRO A 223 25.70 13.47 1.45
CA PRO A 223 25.38 13.26 0.04
C PRO A 223 23.86 13.27 -0.11
N GLN A 224 23.34 13.97 -1.13
CA GLN A 224 21.94 13.79 -1.53
C GLN A 224 21.76 12.32 -1.91
N ARG A 225 21.07 11.56 -1.05
CA ARG A 225 20.69 10.17 -1.31
C ARG A 225 19.36 10.17 -2.05
N GLY A 226 19.29 9.42 -3.14
CA GLY A 226 18.07 9.24 -3.93
C GLY A 226 18.24 9.54 -5.42
N ILE A 227 17.12 9.49 -6.14
CA ILE A 227 17.06 9.76 -7.58
C ILE A 227 17.34 11.24 -7.84
N ALA A 228 18.32 11.53 -8.70
CA ALA A 228 18.67 12.89 -9.10
C ALA A 228 17.46 13.62 -9.71
N ARG A 229 17.24 14.87 -9.30
CA ARG A 229 16.13 15.67 -9.81
C ARG A 229 16.41 16.14 -11.25
N PRO A 230 15.46 16.00 -12.18
CA PRO A 230 15.59 16.60 -13.50
C PRO A 230 15.59 18.13 -13.40
N SER A 231 16.32 18.78 -14.31
CA SER A 231 16.32 20.24 -14.46
C SER A 231 15.88 20.58 -15.90
N PRO A 232 14.71 21.23 -16.08
CA PRO A 232 13.78 21.68 -15.04
C PRO A 232 13.01 20.51 -14.39
N ARG A 233 12.59 20.67 -13.13
CA ARG A 233 11.71 19.70 -12.44
C ARG A 233 10.29 19.74 -13.00
N PHE A 234 9.78 20.93 -13.25
CA PHE A 234 8.43 21.16 -13.76
C PHE A 234 8.48 21.85 -15.13
N THR A 235 7.62 21.41 -16.04
CA THR A 235 7.44 21.99 -17.37
C THR A 235 6.02 22.54 -17.47
N ASP A 236 5.88 23.85 -17.69
CA ASP A 236 4.59 24.45 -18.04
C ASP A 236 4.27 24.13 -19.51
N ASN A 237 3.12 23.50 -19.75
CA ASN A 237 2.71 23.10 -21.10
C ASN A 237 1.99 24.22 -21.87
N GLY A 238 1.69 25.35 -21.23
CA GLY A 238 0.99 26.47 -21.84
C GLY A 238 -0.50 26.23 -22.13
N ASP A 239 -1.04 25.08 -21.71
CA ASP A 239 -2.43 24.64 -21.90
C ASP A 239 -3.22 24.56 -20.58
N GLY A 240 -2.69 25.16 -19.51
CA GLY A 240 -3.25 25.07 -18.16
C GLY A 240 -2.79 23.86 -17.35
N THR A 241 -1.82 23.09 -17.86
CA THR A 241 -1.22 21.95 -17.16
C THR A 241 0.28 22.12 -16.92
N VAL A 242 0.79 21.38 -15.94
CA VAL A 242 2.21 21.35 -15.57
C VAL A 242 2.66 19.90 -15.52
N THR A 243 3.71 19.56 -16.26
CA THR A 243 4.33 18.24 -16.21
C THR A 243 5.45 18.20 -15.18
N ASP A 244 5.40 17.21 -14.29
CA ASP A 244 6.50 16.85 -13.41
C ASP A 244 7.43 15.86 -14.13
N ASN A 245 8.65 16.31 -14.43
CA ASN A 245 9.64 15.52 -15.15
C ASN A 245 10.25 14.38 -14.31
N LEU A 246 10.16 14.43 -12.98
CA LEU A 246 10.64 13.35 -12.11
C LEU A 246 9.62 12.21 -12.06
N THR A 247 8.37 12.55 -11.76
CA THR A 247 7.30 11.56 -11.52
C THR A 247 6.54 11.19 -12.77
N ARG A 248 6.77 11.90 -13.90
CA ARG A 248 6.02 11.72 -15.15
C ARG A 248 4.50 11.91 -14.97
N LEU A 249 4.11 12.63 -13.92
CA LEU A 249 2.74 13.05 -13.68
C LEU A 249 2.49 14.41 -14.33
N MET A 250 1.24 14.67 -14.68
CA MET A 250 0.79 15.98 -15.14
C MET A 250 -0.30 16.48 -14.20
N TRP A 251 -0.15 17.73 -13.77
CA TRP A 251 -0.96 18.37 -12.76
C TRP A 251 -1.74 19.53 -13.38
N LEU A 252 -2.92 19.84 -12.83
CA LEU A 252 -3.54 21.13 -13.12
C LEU A 252 -2.64 22.25 -12.62
N LYS A 253 -2.40 23.26 -13.46
CA LYS A 253 -1.56 24.41 -13.11
C LYS A 253 -2.14 25.23 -11.96
N SER A 254 -3.47 25.27 -11.86
CA SER A 254 -4.19 26.07 -10.86
C SER A 254 -5.20 25.22 -10.10
N PRO A 255 -4.90 24.75 -8.88
CA PRO A 255 -5.83 23.88 -8.16
C PRO A 255 -7.10 24.60 -7.69
N ASN A 256 -7.07 25.93 -7.53
CA ASN A 256 -8.28 26.73 -7.31
C ASN A 256 -9.23 26.79 -8.53
N PHE A 257 -8.95 26.03 -9.58
CA PHE A 257 -9.91 25.74 -10.64
C PHE A 257 -11.18 25.10 -10.07
N PHE A 258 -11.04 24.28 -9.03
CA PHE A 258 -12.14 23.74 -8.25
C PHE A 258 -12.33 24.50 -6.94
N ALA A 259 -13.58 24.68 -6.52
CA ALA A 259 -13.89 25.08 -5.16
C ALA A 259 -13.52 23.94 -4.20
N GLY A 260 -13.15 24.29 -2.96
CA GLY A 260 -12.98 23.30 -1.92
C GLY A 260 -14.30 22.60 -1.62
N THR A 261 -14.24 21.30 -1.34
CA THR A 261 -15.42 20.46 -1.14
C THR A 261 -15.11 19.25 -0.27
N ASP A 262 -16.13 18.46 0.07
CA ASP A 262 -15.99 17.18 0.74
C ASP A 262 -15.38 16.10 -0.18
N TRP A 263 -14.89 15.03 0.42
CA TRP A 263 -14.08 14.04 -0.28
C TRP A 263 -14.85 13.28 -1.37
N GLU A 264 -16.10 12.92 -1.11
CA GLU A 264 -16.93 12.20 -2.08
C GLU A 264 -17.34 13.12 -3.24
N THR A 265 -17.70 14.36 -2.93
CA THR A 265 -17.98 15.39 -3.94
C THR A 265 -16.73 15.69 -4.78
N ALA A 266 -15.52 15.71 -4.20
CA ALA A 266 -14.28 15.91 -4.94
C ALA A 266 -14.07 14.81 -6.01
N LEU A 267 -14.26 13.54 -5.65
CA LEU A 267 -14.18 12.41 -6.59
C LEU A 267 -15.21 12.54 -7.72
N GLN A 268 -16.45 12.94 -7.38
CA GLN A 268 -17.52 13.11 -8.36
C GLN A 268 -17.29 14.32 -9.28
N MET A 269 -16.74 15.41 -8.76
CA MET A 269 -16.36 16.60 -9.53
C MET A 269 -15.32 16.25 -10.59
N ILE A 270 -14.30 15.46 -10.24
CA ILE A 270 -13.27 15.03 -11.21
C ILE A 270 -13.87 14.11 -12.29
N LYS A 271 -14.74 13.15 -11.93
CA LYS A 271 -15.45 12.32 -12.92
C LYS A 271 -16.27 13.17 -13.89
N THR A 272 -16.98 14.15 -13.36
CA THR A 272 -17.78 15.08 -14.16
C THR A 272 -16.88 15.88 -15.10
N PHE A 273 -15.77 16.41 -14.58
CA PHE A 273 -14.79 17.17 -15.35
C PHE A 273 -14.19 16.38 -16.52
N ASN A 274 -13.97 15.06 -16.35
CA ASN A 274 -13.51 14.17 -17.41
C ASN A 274 -14.55 13.95 -18.54
N THR A 275 -15.83 14.15 -18.27
CA THR A 275 -16.89 13.96 -19.29
C THR A 275 -17.35 15.28 -19.91
N VAL A 276 -17.34 16.36 -19.11
CA VAL A 276 -17.77 17.70 -19.50
C VAL A 276 -16.69 18.70 -19.05
N PRO A 277 -15.77 19.12 -19.95
CA PRO A 277 -14.61 19.95 -19.60
C PRO A 277 -14.96 21.34 -19.04
N MET A 278 -16.22 21.76 -19.10
CA MET A 278 -16.74 22.96 -18.42
C MET A 278 -17.76 22.55 -17.36
N ALA A 279 -17.30 21.87 -16.31
CA ALA A 279 -18.12 21.60 -15.14
C ALA A 279 -18.60 22.94 -14.52
N PRO A 280 -19.84 23.03 -13.97
CA PRO A 280 -20.40 24.26 -13.38
C PRO A 280 -19.50 24.91 -12.31
N GLU A 281 -18.61 24.11 -11.72
CA GLU A 281 -17.73 24.47 -10.62
C GLU A 281 -16.38 25.04 -11.10
N ALA A 282 -16.08 25.01 -12.41
CA ALA A 282 -14.90 25.61 -13.00
C ALA A 282 -14.98 27.14 -12.94
N LYS A 283 -13.90 27.81 -12.49
CA LYS A 283 -13.84 29.28 -12.46
C LYS A 283 -14.06 29.88 -13.85
N LYS A 284 -15.02 30.81 -13.96
CA LYS A 284 -15.32 31.55 -15.21
C LYS A 284 -14.04 32.15 -15.81
N GLY A 285 -13.76 31.83 -17.07
CA GLY A 285 -12.68 32.40 -17.87
C GLY A 285 -11.38 31.58 -17.92
N ALA A 286 -11.26 30.48 -17.18
CA ALA A 286 -10.18 29.53 -17.36
C ALA A 286 -10.47 28.61 -18.56
N ALA A 287 -9.52 28.49 -19.50
CA ALA A 287 -9.61 27.46 -20.53
C ALA A 287 -9.44 26.08 -19.88
N ALA A 288 -10.35 25.16 -20.16
CA ALA A 288 -10.24 23.79 -19.68
C ALA A 288 -9.07 23.08 -20.38
N PRO A 289 -8.19 22.40 -19.64
CA PRO A 289 -7.16 21.56 -20.23
C PRO A 289 -7.74 20.49 -21.17
N PRO A 290 -6.98 20.06 -22.19
CA PRO A 290 -7.49 19.20 -23.27
C PRO A 290 -7.58 17.70 -22.89
N TYR A 291 -7.53 17.35 -21.60
CA TYR A 291 -7.42 15.97 -21.12
C TYR A 291 -8.65 15.56 -20.29
N ASN A 292 -8.95 14.26 -20.27
CA ASN A 292 -10.17 13.67 -19.71
C ASN A 292 -9.94 12.41 -18.84
N ASP A 293 -8.71 12.23 -18.38
CA ASP A 293 -8.22 11.12 -17.57
C ASP A 293 -7.67 11.64 -16.22
N TRP A 294 -8.24 12.75 -15.73
CA TRP A 294 -7.87 13.31 -14.43
C TRP A 294 -8.36 12.43 -13.29
N ARG A 295 -7.59 12.38 -12.21
CA ARG A 295 -7.94 11.73 -10.94
C ARG A 295 -7.53 12.62 -9.78
N LEU A 296 -8.09 12.33 -8.61
CA LEU A 296 -7.54 12.85 -7.37
C LEU A 296 -6.22 12.09 -7.09
N PRO A 297 -5.12 12.77 -6.73
CA PRO A 297 -3.84 12.12 -6.51
C PRO A 297 -3.94 11.18 -5.32
N ASN A 298 -3.26 10.04 -5.36
CA ASN A 298 -3.05 9.26 -4.15
C ASN A 298 -2.04 9.95 -3.21
N ARG A 299 -1.90 9.43 -1.99
CA ARG A 299 -1.00 9.99 -0.97
C ARG A 299 0.44 10.15 -1.46
N ASN A 300 0.97 9.16 -2.19
CA ASN A 300 2.34 9.19 -2.70
C ASN A 300 2.52 10.21 -3.83
N GLU A 301 1.53 10.33 -4.72
CA GLU A 301 1.51 11.31 -5.80
C GLU A 301 1.51 12.73 -5.25
N LEU A 302 0.62 13.05 -4.30
CA LEU A 302 0.58 14.39 -3.70
C LEU A 302 1.84 14.69 -2.89
N ALA A 303 2.34 13.73 -2.10
CA ALA A 303 3.59 13.89 -1.36
C ALA A 303 4.80 14.17 -2.28
N SER A 304 4.80 13.63 -3.51
CA SER A 304 5.93 13.73 -4.43
C SER A 304 6.23 15.15 -4.95
N ILE A 305 5.25 16.05 -4.87
CA ILE A 305 5.39 17.47 -5.26
C ILE A 305 5.61 18.40 -4.07
N ILE A 306 5.48 17.90 -2.83
CA ILE A 306 5.71 18.70 -1.63
C ILE A 306 7.22 18.92 -1.43
N SER A 307 7.63 20.17 -1.27
CA SER A 307 8.96 20.50 -0.74
C SER A 307 8.90 20.57 0.79
N ARG A 308 9.81 19.84 1.44
CA ARG A 308 9.97 19.83 2.89
C ARG A 308 10.81 21.01 3.42
N LEU A 309 11.38 21.82 2.51
CA LEU A 309 12.22 22.98 2.82
C LEU A 309 11.52 24.33 2.68
N HIS A 310 10.37 24.36 2.02
CA HIS A 310 9.65 25.60 1.74
C HIS A 310 8.38 25.66 2.57
N ASP A 311 8.10 26.84 3.12
CA ASP A 311 6.76 27.21 3.56
C ASP A 311 5.96 27.72 2.35
N PHE A 312 4.76 28.26 2.55
CA PHE A 312 3.81 28.61 1.49
C PHE A 312 4.42 29.28 0.23
N PRO A 313 4.36 28.61 -0.95
CA PRO A 313 3.90 27.24 -1.16
C PRO A 313 4.98 26.21 -0.81
N ALA A 314 4.60 25.14 -0.09
CA ALA A 314 5.44 24.00 0.23
C ALA A 314 5.74 23.13 -1.02
N LEU A 315 6.35 23.75 -2.04
CA LEU A 315 6.65 23.20 -3.36
C LEU A 315 8.10 23.55 -3.74
N PRO A 316 8.76 22.81 -4.64
CA PRO A 316 10.11 23.14 -5.10
C PRO A 316 10.19 24.48 -5.82
N ASP A 317 11.38 25.09 -5.80
CA ASP A 317 11.65 26.35 -6.50
C ASP A 317 11.43 26.24 -8.01
N GLY A 318 11.10 27.38 -8.65
CA GLY A 318 10.87 27.45 -10.09
C GLY A 318 9.60 26.73 -10.56
N GLN A 319 8.71 26.36 -9.63
CA GLN A 319 7.42 25.77 -9.94
C GLN A 319 6.50 26.76 -10.70
N PRO A 320 5.77 26.32 -11.73
CA PRO A 320 4.90 27.18 -12.53
C PRO A 320 3.43 27.19 -12.07
N PHE A 321 3.09 26.55 -10.96
CA PHE A 321 1.74 26.51 -10.42
C PHE A 321 1.26 27.89 -9.96
N THR A 322 -0.03 28.12 -10.11
CA THR A 322 -0.69 29.40 -9.80
C THR A 322 -1.91 29.16 -8.93
N GLY A 323 -2.39 30.18 -8.22
CA GLY A 323 -3.68 30.08 -7.53
C GLY A 323 -3.73 29.06 -6.38
N LEU A 324 -2.56 28.67 -5.85
CA LEU A 324 -2.46 27.86 -4.64
C LEU A 324 -3.09 28.59 -3.45
N GLN A 325 -3.73 27.85 -2.57
CA GLN A 325 -4.31 28.35 -1.32
C GLN A 325 -3.56 27.73 -0.16
N SER A 326 -3.39 28.47 0.94
CA SER A 326 -2.99 27.86 2.21
C SER A 326 -4.18 27.06 2.73
N SER A 327 -4.21 25.78 2.38
CA SER A 327 -5.25 24.83 2.75
C SER A 327 -4.72 23.41 2.59
N TYR A 328 -5.47 22.46 3.13
CA TYR A 328 -5.30 21.04 2.84
C TYR A 328 -5.90 20.72 1.47
N TYR A 329 -5.25 19.80 0.77
CA TYR A 329 -5.73 19.26 -0.50
C TYR A 329 -5.94 17.76 -0.38
N TRP A 330 -7.11 17.30 -0.82
CA TRP A 330 -7.47 15.90 -0.74
C TRP A 330 -6.56 15.00 -1.58
N THR A 331 -6.33 13.80 -1.06
CA THR A 331 -5.84 12.65 -1.81
C THR A 331 -6.98 11.64 -2.02
N SER A 332 -6.83 10.70 -2.95
CA SER A 332 -7.75 9.57 -3.15
C SER A 332 -7.57 8.42 -2.14
N THR A 333 -6.63 8.55 -1.20
CA THR A 333 -6.26 7.50 -0.25
C THR A 333 -7.09 7.64 1.04
N THR A 334 -7.84 6.59 1.41
CA THR A 334 -8.54 6.49 2.70
C THR A 334 -7.56 6.08 3.81
N LEU A 335 -7.81 6.50 5.06
CA LEU A 335 -7.05 6.02 6.21
C LEU A 335 -7.54 4.61 6.61
N PRO A 336 -6.69 3.56 6.59
CA PRO A 336 -7.13 2.20 6.91
C PRO A 336 -7.58 1.99 8.36
N GLY A 337 -6.98 2.72 9.32
CA GLY A 337 -7.36 2.65 10.74
C GLY A 337 -8.68 3.32 11.10
N ASP A 338 -9.16 4.22 10.24
CA ASP A 338 -10.44 4.90 10.40
C ASP A 338 -10.96 5.34 9.01
N SER A 339 -11.79 4.49 8.41
CA SER A 339 -12.23 4.62 7.02
C SER A 339 -13.19 5.79 6.76
N VAL A 340 -13.65 6.49 7.81
CA VAL A 340 -14.35 7.78 7.67
C VAL A 340 -13.41 8.95 7.39
N MET A 341 -12.10 8.72 7.50
CA MET A 341 -11.07 9.73 7.24
C MET A 341 -10.37 9.47 5.90
N ALA A 342 -9.90 10.54 5.25
CA ALA A 342 -9.06 10.48 4.06
C ALA A 342 -7.81 11.34 4.23
N TRP A 343 -6.74 10.98 3.51
CA TRP A 343 -5.45 11.69 3.58
C TRP A 343 -5.50 13.01 2.80
N SER A 344 -4.75 14.00 3.30
CA SER A 344 -4.61 15.31 2.69
C SER A 344 -3.25 15.95 3.03
N ALA A 345 -2.76 16.83 2.17
CA ALA A 345 -1.52 17.57 2.41
C ALA A 345 -1.75 19.08 2.49
N HIS A 346 -1.09 19.76 3.43
CA HIS A 346 -1.18 21.21 3.57
C HIS A 346 -0.20 21.94 2.64
N GLN A 347 -0.67 22.89 1.84
CA GLN A 347 0.23 23.61 0.90
C GLN A 347 1.05 24.74 1.53
N GLU A 348 0.79 25.14 2.77
CA GLU A 348 1.65 26.11 3.47
C GLU A 348 2.79 25.45 4.25
N TYR A 349 2.56 24.27 4.84
CA TYR A 349 3.57 23.62 5.70
C TYR A 349 4.14 22.34 5.09
N GLY A 350 3.39 21.71 4.18
CA GLY A 350 3.76 20.45 3.55
C GLY A 350 3.39 19.21 4.36
N ASP A 351 2.84 19.32 5.57
CA ASP A 351 2.48 18.15 6.38
C ASP A 351 1.42 17.27 5.69
N MET A 352 1.48 15.97 5.96
CA MET A 352 0.56 14.96 5.43
C MET A 352 -0.19 14.33 6.60
N THR A 353 -1.47 14.64 6.70
CA THR A 353 -2.39 14.18 7.76
C THR A 353 -3.73 13.77 7.15
N PHE A 354 -4.71 13.45 7.96
CA PHE A 354 -6.01 12.96 7.54
C PHE A 354 -7.16 13.77 8.15
N HIS A 355 -8.26 13.87 7.41
CA HIS A 355 -9.46 14.59 7.82
C HIS A 355 -10.73 13.79 7.51
N ALA A 356 -11.81 14.09 8.22
CA ALA A 356 -13.10 13.45 8.02
C ALA A 356 -13.59 13.72 6.60
N LYS A 357 -14.12 12.70 5.92
CA LYS A 357 -14.53 12.79 4.51
C LYS A 357 -15.61 13.85 4.23
N ASP A 358 -16.33 14.30 5.26
CA ASP A 358 -17.34 15.37 5.20
C ASP A 358 -16.78 16.79 5.43
N SER A 359 -15.50 16.92 5.79
CA SER A 359 -14.83 18.21 5.89
C SER A 359 -14.47 18.79 4.51
N THR A 360 -14.13 20.08 4.46
CA THR A 360 -13.89 20.80 3.19
C THR A 360 -12.40 21.05 2.96
N GLN A 361 -11.89 20.58 1.81
CA GLN A 361 -10.48 20.72 1.41
C GLN A 361 -10.39 21.04 -0.08
N GLY A 362 -9.23 21.52 -0.52
CA GLY A 362 -8.95 21.79 -1.92
C GLY A 362 -8.88 20.51 -2.76
N VAL A 363 -9.17 20.65 -4.06
CA VAL A 363 -9.10 19.56 -5.04
C VAL A 363 -7.98 19.88 -6.02
N TRP A 364 -6.96 19.02 -6.09
CA TRP A 364 -5.85 19.20 -7.01
C TRP A 364 -5.65 17.96 -7.88
N PRO A 365 -6.28 17.90 -9.06
CA PRO A 365 -6.20 16.74 -9.91
C PRO A 365 -4.84 16.53 -10.56
N VAL A 366 -4.54 15.26 -10.75
CA VAL A 366 -3.36 14.74 -11.44
C VAL A 366 -3.78 13.77 -12.53
N ARG A 367 -2.91 13.53 -13.50
CA ARG A 367 -3.04 12.48 -14.51
C ARG A 367 -1.68 11.88 -14.83
N SER A 368 -1.72 10.69 -15.41
CA SER A 368 -0.54 9.98 -15.89
C SER A 368 -0.19 10.43 -17.31
N LEU A 369 1.10 10.47 -17.64
CA LEU A 369 1.53 10.58 -19.04
C LEU A 369 1.38 9.23 -19.76
N LYS A 370 1.20 9.25 -21.09
CA LYS A 370 1.00 8.04 -21.90
C LYS A 370 2.15 7.04 -21.85
N ASP A 371 3.35 7.49 -21.46
CA ASP A 371 4.54 6.65 -21.33
C ASP A 371 4.63 5.97 -19.95
N GLY A 372 3.61 6.12 -19.09
CA GLY A 372 3.51 5.53 -17.76
C GLY A 372 3.74 6.52 -16.61
N ASP A 373 3.36 6.10 -15.40
CA ASP A 373 3.75 6.77 -14.15
C ASP A 373 5.25 6.60 -13.93
N GLY A 374 5.92 7.62 -13.39
CA GLY A 374 7.34 7.61 -13.06
C GLY A 374 7.66 6.70 -11.85
N PRO A 375 8.75 6.95 -11.10
CA PRO A 375 9.27 6.03 -10.09
C PRO A 375 8.44 5.95 -8.79
N LEU A 376 7.17 6.33 -8.80
CA LEU A 376 6.31 6.26 -7.61
C LEU A 376 5.75 4.85 -7.45
N TRP A 377 5.87 4.30 -6.25
CA TRP A 377 5.24 3.02 -5.89
C TRP A 377 3.79 3.22 -5.44
N LYS A 378 3.02 2.14 -5.54
CA LYS A 378 1.66 2.05 -5.00
C LYS A 378 1.65 2.39 -3.50
N THR A 379 0.56 2.94 -3.01
CA THR A 379 0.36 3.26 -1.58
C THR A 379 0.27 2.04 -0.67
N ALA A 380 -0.02 0.86 -1.22
CA ALA A 380 0.03 -0.42 -0.53
C ALA A 380 0.36 -1.56 -1.50
N PHE A 381 0.53 -2.76 -0.94
CA PHE A 381 0.67 -3.97 -1.73
C PHE A 381 -0.68 -4.46 -2.24
N TRP A 382 -1.27 -3.69 -3.15
CA TRP A 382 -2.55 -4.01 -3.78
C TRP A 382 -2.39 -5.28 -4.63
N LYS A 383 -2.58 -6.45 -4.02
CA LYS A 383 -2.63 -7.73 -4.72
C LYS A 383 -3.79 -7.66 -5.70
N ALA A 384 -3.48 -7.86 -6.99
CA ALA A 384 -4.52 -8.29 -7.91
C ALA A 384 -4.95 -9.69 -7.47
N GLY A 385 -6.05 -9.76 -6.72
CA GLY A 385 -6.70 -11.00 -6.29
C GLY A 385 -5.86 -11.89 -5.37
N LEU A 386 -5.87 -11.60 -4.06
CA LEU A 386 -5.83 -12.65 -3.02
C LEU A 386 -6.65 -12.19 -1.82
N ALA A 387 -7.97 -12.37 -1.90
CA ALA A 387 -8.76 -12.55 -0.69
C ALA A 387 -8.33 -13.90 -0.09
N ASN A 388 -7.49 -13.85 0.94
CA ASN A 388 -7.42 -14.77 2.09
C ASN A 388 -6.11 -14.58 2.86
N THR A 389 -6.00 -13.47 3.59
CA THR A 389 -4.99 -13.36 4.66
C THR A 389 -5.61 -13.92 5.94
N TYR A 390 -5.18 -15.14 6.27
CA TYR A 390 -5.22 -15.82 7.58
C TYR A 390 -6.03 -15.17 8.71
N MET A 391 -7.18 -15.78 9.02
CA MET A 391 -7.62 -15.97 10.41
C MET A 391 -7.97 -17.44 10.62
N ARG A 392 -7.01 -18.24 11.11
CA ARG A 392 -7.30 -19.27 12.12
C ARG A 392 -6.01 -19.67 12.85
N LEU A 393 -5.78 -19.07 14.01
CA LEU A 393 -5.14 -19.77 15.12
C LEU A 393 -6.10 -20.91 15.50
N VAL A 394 -5.83 -22.13 15.03
CA VAL A 394 -6.40 -23.32 15.68
C VAL A 394 -5.37 -23.81 16.68
N ARG A 395 -5.65 -23.50 17.94
CA ARG A 395 -5.12 -24.20 19.10
C ARG A 395 -5.40 -25.70 18.91
N GLU A 396 -4.41 -26.55 19.16
CA GLU A 396 -4.60 -28.00 19.23
C GLU A 396 -5.87 -28.34 20.02
N GLY A 397 -6.79 -29.07 19.38
CA GLY A 397 -8.02 -29.50 20.03
C GLY A 397 -9.10 -29.98 19.06
N ALA A 398 -9.13 -31.30 18.88
CA ALA A 398 -10.24 -32.11 18.36
C ALA A 398 -10.70 -31.87 16.91
N GLY A 399 -10.70 -32.97 16.13
CA GLY A 399 -11.02 -32.98 14.71
C GLY A 399 -12.40 -32.43 14.37
N GLU A 400 -12.42 -31.58 13.36
CA GLU A 400 -13.56 -31.32 12.49
C GLU A 400 -13.07 -31.47 11.05
N GLU A 401 -13.88 -32.13 10.23
CA GLU A 401 -13.59 -32.47 8.83
C GLU A 401 -13.26 -31.20 8.02
N VAL A 402 -12.07 -31.18 7.41
CA VAL A 402 -11.73 -30.21 6.37
C VAL A 402 -12.67 -30.47 5.20
N GLU A 403 -13.47 -29.49 4.79
CA GLU A 403 -14.30 -29.62 3.59
C GLU A 403 -13.44 -30.11 2.41
N PRO A 404 -13.90 -31.12 1.65
CA PRO A 404 -13.09 -31.68 0.60
C PRO A 404 -12.87 -30.65 -0.51
N LEU A 405 -11.61 -30.45 -0.88
CA LEU A 405 -11.23 -29.69 -2.08
C LEU A 405 -11.91 -30.34 -3.30
N THR A 406 -12.95 -29.69 -3.81
CA THR A 406 -13.77 -30.18 -4.92
C THR A 406 -13.77 -29.17 -6.06
N PHE A 407 -13.94 -29.68 -7.27
CA PHE A 407 -13.99 -28.88 -8.48
C PHE A 407 -15.24 -29.22 -9.28
N THR A 408 -15.82 -28.21 -9.92
CA THR A 408 -16.99 -28.36 -10.79
C THR A 408 -16.62 -27.95 -12.20
N ASP A 409 -16.85 -28.83 -13.17
CA ASP A 409 -16.72 -28.51 -14.60
C ASP A 409 -17.92 -27.66 -15.02
N SER A 410 -17.66 -26.44 -15.52
CA SER A 410 -18.69 -25.49 -15.93
C SER A 410 -19.27 -25.80 -17.30
N GLY A 411 -18.70 -26.77 -18.05
CA GLY A 411 -19.18 -27.18 -19.37
C GLY A 411 -18.82 -26.21 -20.51
N ASP A 412 -18.07 -25.14 -20.20
CA ASP A 412 -17.61 -24.11 -21.14
C ASP A 412 -16.08 -24.10 -21.30
N GLY A 413 -15.43 -25.20 -20.90
CA GLY A 413 -13.97 -25.34 -20.87
C GLY A 413 -13.30 -24.68 -19.66
N THR A 414 -14.07 -24.32 -18.63
CA THR A 414 -13.57 -23.91 -17.33
C THR A 414 -13.90 -24.89 -16.21
N ILE A 415 -13.09 -24.88 -15.15
CA ILE A 415 -13.29 -25.65 -13.93
C ILE A 415 -13.25 -24.69 -12.74
N THR A 416 -14.26 -24.75 -11.89
CA THR A 416 -14.37 -23.90 -10.69
C THR A 416 -13.95 -24.68 -9.46
N ASN A 417 -13.03 -24.12 -8.66
CA ASN A 417 -12.73 -24.60 -7.32
C ASN A 417 -13.90 -24.24 -6.39
N ASN A 418 -14.59 -25.24 -5.85
CA ASN A 418 -15.79 -25.00 -5.04
C ASN A 418 -15.49 -24.38 -3.66
N LEU A 419 -14.25 -24.47 -3.19
CA LEU A 419 -13.83 -23.87 -1.92
C LEU A 419 -13.46 -22.40 -2.08
N THR A 420 -12.75 -22.06 -3.18
CA THR A 420 -12.22 -20.69 -3.38
C THR A 420 -13.03 -19.85 -4.36
N GLY A 421 -13.96 -20.46 -5.10
CA GLY A 421 -14.68 -19.82 -6.21
C GLY A 421 -13.81 -19.52 -7.43
N GLN A 422 -12.53 -19.90 -7.42
CA GLN A 422 -11.60 -19.60 -8.51
C GLN A 422 -11.92 -20.44 -9.74
N VAL A 423 -11.98 -19.78 -10.89
CA VAL A 423 -12.24 -20.39 -12.19
C VAL A 423 -10.91 -20.59 -12.92
N TRP A 424 -10.66 -21.82 -13.36
CA TRP A 424 -9.47 -22.23 -14.05
C TRP A 424 -9.80 -22.66 -15.47
N LEU A 425 -8.89 -22.43 -16.41
CA LEU A 425 -8.99 -23.10 -17.71
C LEU A 425 -8.82 -24.60 -17.51
N LYS A 426 -9.76 -25.36 -18.08
CA LYS A 426 -9.73 -26.82 -18.04
C LYS A 426 -8.49 -27.39 -18.74
N ASP A 427 -8.03 -26.72 -19.81
CA ASP A 427 -6.84 -27.10 -20.56
C ASP A 427 -5.61 -26.32 -20.07
N ALA A 428 -4.78 -26.96 -19.25
CA ALA A 428 -3.55 -26.38 -18.70
C ALA A 428 -2.45 -26.18 -19.77
N GLY A 429 -2.63 -26.76 -20.97
CA GLY A 429 -1.74 -26.61 -22.12
C GLY A 429 -2.10 -25.44 -23.04
N CYS A 430 -3.21 -24.73 -22.77
CA CYS A 430 -3.80 -23.66 -23.58
C CYS A 430 -2.78 -22.64 -24.15
N PHE A 431 -1.81 -22.21 -23.34
CA PHE A 431 -0.80 -21.22 -23.71
C PHE A 431 0.52 -21.81 -24.22
N GLY A 432 0.73 -23.13 -24.07
CA GLY A 432 2.02 -23.76 -24.34
C GLY A 432 3.17 -23.17 -23.51
N LYS A 433 4.39 -23.19 -24.05
CA LYS A 433 5.58 -22.60 -23.39
C LYS A 433 5.64 -21.09 -23.69
N VAL A 434 5.50 -20.27 -22.65
CA VAL A 434 5.59 -18.80 -22.74
C VAL A 434 6.79 -18.31 -21.93
N ARG A 435 7.56 -17.36 -22.48
CA ARG A 435 8.63 -16.65 -21.75
C ARG A 435 8.01 -15.58 -20.84
N TRP A 436 8.62 -15.33 -19.69
CA TRP A 436 8.12 -14.37 -18.69
C TRP A 436 7.80 -12.99 -19.29
N ASP A 437 8.72 -12.42 -20.07
CA ASP A 437 8.58 -11.11 -20.74
C ASP A 437 7.43 -11.03 -21.77
N MET A 438 6.80 -12.16 -22.08
CA MET A 438 5.70 -12.29 -23.03
C MET A 438 4.39 -12.70 -22.35
N VAL A 439 4.37 -12.91 -21.03
CA VAL A 439 3.19 -13.44 -20.33
C VAL A 439 2.04 -12.44 -20.34
N ASP A 440 2.27 -11.18 -19.97
CA ASP A 440 1.22 -10.14 -20.00
C ASP A 440 0.61 -10.00 -21.40
N LYS A 441 1.45 -10.04 -22.44
CA LYS A 441 1.00 -10.00 -23.84
C LYS A 441 0.18 -11.23 -24.23
N ALA A 442 0.47 -12.40 -23.66
CA ALA A 442 -0.27 -13.62 -23.91
C ALA A 442 -1.67 -13.56 -23.28
N PHE A 443 -1.78 -13.14 -22.02
CA PHE A 443 -3.06 -12.98 -21.34
C PHE A 443 -3.92 -11.86 -21.94
N LEU A 444 -3.34 -10.69 -22.25
CA LEU A 444 -4.05 -9.61 -22.95
C LEU A 444 -4.61 -10.07 -24.31
N ARG A 445 -3.85 -10.90 -25.05
CA ARG A 445 -4.33 -11.47 -26.32
C ARG A 445 -5.43 -12.50 -26.10
N PHE A 446 -5.33 -13.30 -25.05
CA PHE A 446 -6.33 -14.32 -24.72
C PHE A 446 -7.65 -13.68 -24.32
N ASN A 447 -7.64 -12.71 -23.40
CA ASN A 447 -8.82 -11.96 -22.97
C ASN A 447 -9.51 -11.23 -24.14
N HIS A 448 -8.73 -10.77 -25.12
CA HIS A 448 -9.29 -10.10 -26.29
C HIS A 448 -9.78 -11.07 -27.39
N LYS A 449 -9.06 -12.19 -27.63
CA LYS A 449 -9.34 -13.16 -28.72
C LYS A 449 -8.97 -14.59 -28.30
N PRO A 450 -9.77 -15.24 -27.44
CA PRO A 450 -9.43 -16.55 -26.86
C PRO A 450 -9.38 -17.66 -27.91
N ARG A 451 -10.20 -17.57 -28.98
CA ARG A 451 -10.25 -18.53 -30.11
C ARG A 451 -8.95 -18.67 -30.91
N LYS A 452 -7.93 -17.86 -30.64
CA LYS A 452 -6.60 -17.94 -31.28
C LYS A 452 -5.61 -18.83 -30.51
N PHE A 453 -5.98 -19.30 -29.33
CA PHE A 453 -5.15 -20.16 -28.49
C PHE A 453 -5.63 -21.61 -28.55
N ASN A 454 -4.76 -22.55 -28.20
CA ASN A 454 -5.03 -23.98 -28.27
C ASN A 454 -5.70 -24.47 -26.98
N CYS A 455 -6.77 -23.80 -26.56
CA CYS A 455 -7.47 -24.11 -25.31
C CYS A 455 -8.65 -24.98 -25.67
N ALA A 456 -8.48 -26.30 -25.61
CA ALA A 456 -9.51 -27.23 -26.02
C ALA A 456 -10.80 -26.98 -25.21
N GLU A 457 -11.94 -26.96 -25.91
CA GLU A 457 -13.27 -26.88 -25.31
C GLU A 457 -13.63 -25.55 -24.63
N TYR A 458 -12.76 -24.52 -24.64
CA TYR A 458 -13.11 -23.21 -24.06
C TYR A 458 -14.12 -22.44 -24.92
N THR A 459 -15.33 -22.28 -24.39
CA THR A 459 -16.44 -21.51 -24.96
C THR A 459 -16.99 -20.43 -24.03
N GLY A 460 -16.35 -20.23 -22.87
CA GLY A 460 -16.73 -19.19 -21.91
C GLY A 460 -16.56 -17.76 -22.44
N ASP A 461 -17.17 -16.79 -21.75
CA ASP A 461 -17.18 -15.36 -22.09
C ASP A 461 -16.37 -14.49 -21.13
N TYR A 462 -15.59 -15.10 -20.23
CA TYR A 462 -14.65 -14.42 -19.33
C TYR A 462 -13.60 -13.62 -20.10
N ASP A 463 -13.36 -12.37 -19.68
CA ASP A 463 -12.41 -11.43 -20.27
C ASP A 463 -11.33 -10.94 -19.28
N ASP A 464 -11.25 -11.56 -18.11
CA ASP A 464 -10.43 -11.16 -16.95
C ASP A 464 -9.41 -12.22 -16.52
N TRP A 465 -8.97 -13.11 -17.41
CA TRP A 465 -7.95 -14.12 -17.08
C TRP A 465 -6.63 -13.46 -16.65
N THR A 466 -6.08 -13.96 -15.54
CA THR A 466 -4.82 -13.51 -14.95
C THR A 466 -3.89 -14.67 -14.63
N LEU A 467 -2.60 -14.38 -14.40
CA LEU A 467 -1.65 -15.36 -13.87
C LEU A 467 -2.06 -15.76 -12.44
N PRO A 468 -2.09 -17.05 -12.11
CA PRO A 468 -2.33 -17.50 -10.75
C PRO A 468 -1.16 -17.13 -9.83
N SER A 469 -1.40 -16.89 -8.55
CA SER A 469 -0.33 -16.79 -7.57
C SER A 469 0.30 -18.16 -7.27
N GLN A 470 1.44 -18.15 -6.57
CA GLN A 470 2.03 -19.41 -6.09
C GLN A 470 1.10 -20.15 -5.14
N ASP A 471 0.38 -19.44 -4.27
CA ASP A 471 -0.58 -20.05 -3.35
C ASP A 471 -1.81 -20.60 -4.07
N ASP A 472 -2.25 -19.99 -5.17
CA ASP A 472 -3.33 -20.53 -6.00
C ASP A 472 -2.91 -21.86 -6.61
N LEU A 473 -1.73 -21.90 -7.23
CA LEU A 473 -1.16 -23.13 -7.82
C LEU A 473 -0.97 -24.23 -6.77
N LEU A 474 -0.50 -23.90 -5.57
CA LEU A 474 -0.31 -24.85 -4.47
C LEU A 474 -1.61 -25.19 -3.73
N GLY A 475 -2.63 -24.34 -3.82
CA GLY A 475 -3.96 -24.51 -3.23
C GLY A 475 -4.87 -25.39 -4.10
N MET A 476 -4.54 -25.57 -5.38
CA MET A 476 -5.19 -26.52 -6.26
C MET A 476 -4.91 -27.98 -5.91
N ILE A 477 -3.88 -28.28 -5.12
CA ILE A 477 -3.41 -29.63 -4.84
C ILE A 477 -3.43 -29.94 -3.34
N LYS A 478 -3.85 -31.16 -2.97
CA LYS A 478 -3.92 -31.59 -1.58
C LYS A 478 -2.55 -32.07 -1.08
N ARG A 479 -1.76 -31.18 -0.49
CA ARG A 479 -0.36 -31.43 -0.03
C ARG A 479 -0.14 -32.59 0.95
N GLN A 480 -1.18 -33.19 1.53
CA GLN A 480 -1.03 -34.16 2.63
C GLN A 480 -1.54 -35.58 2.35
N GLN A 481 -2.15 -35.88 1.19
CA GLN A 481 -2.82 -37.19 1.01
C GLN A 481 -2.65 -37.88 -0.35
N GLU A 482 -2.06 -37.25 -1.36
CA GLU A 482 -2.04 -37.82 -2.71
C GLU A 482 -0.60 -38.13 -3.14
N THR A 483 -0.34 -39.37 -3.56
CA THR A 483 0.97 -39.78 -4.06
C THR A 483 1.25 -39.28 -5.48
N GLU A 484 0.22 -38.82 -6.21
CA GLU A 484 0.33 -38.32 -7.59
C GLU A 484 -0.64 -37.13 -7.85
N PRO A 485 -0.21 -35.87 -7.61
CA PRO A 485 -1.06 -34.67 -7.74
C PRO A 485 -1.69 -34.45 -9.13
N LEU A 486 -1.12 -35.03 -10.17
CA LEU A 486 -1.59 -34.91 -11.55
C LEU A 486 -2.80 -35.78 -11.82
N VAL A 487 -2.72 -37.06 -11.45
CA VAL A 487 -3.82 -38.01 -11.57
C VAL A 487 -5.02 -37.45 -10.82
N TRP A 488 -4.76 -36.86 -9.65
CA TRP A 488 -5.76 -36.19 -8.85
C TRP A 488 -6.45 -35.02 -9.59
N LEU A 489 -5.70 -34.14 -10.26
CA LEU A 489 -6.27 -33.04 -11.05
C LEU A 489 -6.99 -33.55 -12.31
N GLU A 490 -6.47 -34.58 -12.97
CA GLU A 490 -7.10 -35.20 -14.15
C GLU A 490 -8.44 -35.85 -13.80
N GLU A 491 -8.53 -36.54 -12.65
CA GLU A 491 -9.80 -37.07 -12.10
C GLU A 491 -10.83 -35.97 -11.82
N ARG A 492 -10.38 -34.73 -11.63
CA ARG A 492 -11.22 -33.53 -11.42
C ARG A 492 -11.50 -32.75 -12.71
N GLY A 493 -11.09 -33.31 -13.85
CA GLY A 493 -11.45 -32.83 -15.18
C GLY A 493 -10.42 -31.95 -15.86
N PHE A 494 -9.30 -31.61 -15.19
CA PHE A 494 -8.21 -30.87 -15.83
C PHE A 494 -7.58 -31.72 -16.95
N LYS A 495 -7.16 -31.06 -18.03
CA LYS A 495 -6.60 -31.68 -19.23
C LYS A 495 -5.26 -31.07 -19.60
N ASN A 496 -4.42 -31.86 -20.28
CA ASN A 496 -3.12 -31.47 -20.83
C ASN A 496 -2.18 -30.80 -19.80
N ILE A 497 -2.20 -31.26 -18.55
CA ILE A 497 -1.27 -30.79 -17.51
C ILE A 497 0.16 -31.16 -17.94
N GLN A 498 1.08 -30.21 -17.88
CA GLN A 498 2.42 -30.33 -18.43
C GLN A 498 3.44 -30.68 -17.32
N PRO A 499 4.43 -31.56 -17.60
CA PRO A 499 5.57 -31.89 -16.71
C PRO A 499 6.60 -30.79 -16.57
N MET A 500 6.17 -29.61 -16.14
CA MET A 500 7.02 -28.43 -16.09
C MET A 500 6.55 -27.43 -15.04
N TYR A 501 7.38 -26.41 -14.85
CA TYR A 501 7.06 -25.28 -14.01
C TYR A 501 5.99 -24.41 -14.66
N TYR A 502 5.02 -24.02 -13.84
CA TYR A 502 4.02 -23.02 -14.13
C TYR A 502 4.49 -21.67 -13.60
N TRP A 503 4.29 -20.63 -14.39
CA TRP A 503 4.53 -19.26 -13.95
C TRP A 503 3.46 -18.85 -12.95
N SER A 504 3.89 -18.26 -11.83
CA SER A 504 3.02 -17.52 -10.96
C SER A 504 3.04 -16.03 -11.31
N SER A 505 2.10 -15.26 -10.78
CA SER A 505 2.03 -13.80 -10.91
C SER A 505 3.26 -13.06 -10.36
N THR A 506 4.16 -13.73 -9.63
CA THR A 506 5.36 -13.14 -9.00
C THR A 506 6.69 -13.60 -9.63
N GLU A 507 6.68 -14.06 -10.89
CA GLU A 507 7.84 -14.65 -11.60
C GLU A 507 8.37 -15.95 -10.96
N SER A 508 7.76 -16.40 -9.86
CA SER A 508 8.11 -17.65 -9.21
C SER A 508 7.58 -18.83 -10.03
N LYS A 509 8.40 -19.86 -10.16
CA LYS A 509 8.09 -21.09 -10.91
C LYS A 509 7.61 -22.17 -9.95
N VAL A 510 6.35 -22.59 -10.09
CA VAL A 510 5.78 -23.68 -9.29
C VAL A 510 5.76 -24.96 -10.09
N ASN A 511 6.33 -26.04 -9.55
CA ASN A 511 6.26 -27.35 -10.19
C ASN A 511 5.14 -28.18 -9.56
N LEU A 512 4.03 -28.34 -10.28
CA LEU A 512 2.89 -29.13 -9.81
C LEU A 512 3.19 -30.64 -9.70
N TYR A 513 4.32 -31.15 -10.22
CA TYR A 513 4.73 -32.55 -10.07
C TYR A 513 5.32 -32.89 -8.69
N PHE A 514 5.93 -31.92 -8.01
CA PHE A 514 6.70 -32.16 -6.76
C PHE A 514 6.16 -31.35 -5.57
N ALA A 515 4.97 -30.76 -5.72
CA ALA A 515 4.43 -29.78 -4.79
C ALA A 515 3.53 -30.37 -3.70
#